data_AF-A0A972F8F1-F1
#
_entry.id   AF-A0A972F8F1-F1
#
_cell.length_a   1.000
_cell.length_b   1.000
_cell.length_c   1.000
_cell.angle_alpha   90.00
_cell.angle_beta   90.00
_cell.angle_gamma   90.00
#
_symmetry.space_group_name_H-M   'P 1'
#
loop_
_entity.id
_entity.type
_entity.pdbx_description
1 polymer ?
#
loop_
_entity_poly.entity_id
_entity_poly.type
_entity_poly.pdbx_seq_one_letter_code
_entity_poly.pdbx_strand_id
1 'polypeptide(L)'
;MAWIVLIVFYPLVAACAGTSKPDTDREMRGMGFVVVYELAGTATPKEGVAAISDTGYRLFGPSILNHQNGGVNTIGGGSKISFPRWVDVTWREGTTPGSRWETGTVVGNYRIDVLSRIPREVFDYAKKHGALRLQFRIKDDGVLFAWDVQISGGGRFYYAMHGGDFPCDPLPHLPHPVCTTGPLEEAPWFNPNWVGGKR
;
A
#
# COMPACT_ATOMS: atom_id res chain seq x y z
N MET A 1 -61.60 -36.20 1.70
CA MET A 1 -60.47 -35.82 0.83
C MET A 1 -60.20 -34.34 1.05
N ALA A 2 -58.97 -33.95 1.40
CA ALA A 2 -58.39 -32.61 1.21
C ALA A 2 -57.04 -32.58 1.95
N TRP A 3 -55.92 -32.59 1.22
CA TRP A 3 -54.61 -32.24 1.78
C TRP A 3 -54.37 -30.75 1.50
N ILE A 4 -53.92 -29.99 2.48
CA ILE A 4 -53.39 -28.63 2.30
C ILE A 4 -51.97 -28.59 2.85
N VAL A 5 -51.09 -27.91 2.13
CA VAL A 5 -49.63 -28.09 2.21
C VAL A 5 -49.02 -27.19 3.30
N LEU A 6 -48.06 -27.76 4.03
CA LEU A 6 -47.14 -27.02 4.91
C LEU A 6 -46.28 -26.06 4.09
N ILE A 7 -46.57 -24.75 4.17
CA ILE A 7 -45.67 -23.71 3.66
C ILE A 7 -44.58 -23.47 4.71
N VAL A 8 -43.45 -24.16 4.54
CA VAL A 8 -42.23 -23.90 5.31
C VAL A 8 -41.63 -22.57 4.84
N PHE A 9 -41.87 -21.50 5.59
CA PHE A 9 -41.12 -20.26 5.41
C PHE A 9 -39.67 -20.48 5.86
N TYR A 10 -38.79 -20.63 4.87
CA TYR A 10 -37.34 -20.68 5.09
C TYR A 10 -36.84 -19.37 5.75
N PRO A 11 -35.79 -19.45 6.59
CA PRO A 11 -35.27 -18.28 7.27
C PRO A 11 -34.77 -17.23 6.28
N LEU A 12 -35.05 -15.95 6.56
CA LEU A 12 -34.43 -14.84 5.85
C LEU A 12 -32.91 -14.92 6.01
N VAL A 13 -32.22 -15.19 4.90
CA VAL A 13 -30.77 -15.32 4.87
C VAL A 13 -30.15 -14.02 5.35
N ALA A 14 -29.31 -14.10 6.39
CA ALA A 14 -28.57 -12.95 6.88
C ALA A 14 -27.65 -12.44 5.76
N ALA A 15 -27.93 -11.24 5.25
CA ALA A 15 -27.12 -10.60 4.24
C ALA A 15 -25.78 -10.15 4.83
N CYS A 16 -24.81 -11.06 4.87
CA CYS A 16 -23.43 -10.74 5.22
C CYS A 16 -22.86 -9.77 4.17
N ALA A 17 -22.90 -8.48 4.49
CA ALA A 17 -22.36 -7.40 3.65
C ALA A 17 -20.82 -7.43 3.61
N GLY A 18 -20.28 -8.40 2.89
CA GLY A 18 -18.85 -8.68 2.76
C GLY A 18 -18.11 -7.75 1.80
N THR A 19 -18.28 -6.43 1.91
CA THR A 19 -17.55 -5.40 1.13
C THR A 19 -16.09 -5.26 1.59
N SER A 20 -15.41 -6.38 1.46
CA SER A 20 -13.96 -6.59 1.49
C SER A 20 -13.32 -6.02 0.22
N LYS A 21 -12.01 -5.68 0.24
CA LYS A 21 -11.16 -5.04 -0.83
C LYS A 21 -11.88 -4.10 -1.83
N PRO A 22 -11.49 -2.81 -1.93
CA PRO A 22 -12.09 -1.90 -2.92
C PRO A 22 -12.08 -2.45 -4.35
N ASP A 23 -13.26 -2.87 -4.83
CA ASP A 23 -13.46 -3.40 -6.19
C ASP A 23 -13.98 -2.29 -7.14
N THR A 24 -14.52 -1.21 -6.57
CA THR A 24 -15.04 -0.06 -7.32
C THR A 24 -14.31 1.26 -7.00
N ASP A 25 -14.31 2.21 -7.95
CA ASP A 25 -13.85 3.60 -7.71
C ASP A 25 -14.55 4.30 -6.55
N ARG A 26 -15.76 3.83 -6.17
CA ARG A 26 -16.51 4.37 -5.04
C ARG A 26 -15.93 3.93 -3.70
N GLU A 27 -15.41 2.71 -3.61
CA GLU A 27 -14.85 2.13 -2.38
C GLU A 27 -13.38 2.53 -2.16
N MET A 28 -12.67 2.89 -3.23
CA MET A 28 -11.32 3.46 -3.12
C MET A 28 -11.35 4.93 -2.66
N ARG A 29 -12.43 5.68 -2.94
CA ARG A 29 -12.63 7.05 -2.44
C ARG A 29 -12.94 7.06 -0.95
N GLY A 30 -12.44 8.08 -0.25
CA GLY A 30 -12.63 8.21 1.20
C GLY A 30 -11.71 7.32 2.06
N MET A 31 -10.97 6.38 1.47
CA MET A 31 -9.91 5.66 2.18
C MET A 31 -8.67 6.55 2.32
N GLY A 32 -8.32 6.90 3.56
CA GLY A 32 -7.03 7.54 3.86
C GLY A 32 -5.90 6.52 3.88
N PHE A 33 -4.71 6.93 3.47
CA PHE A 33 -3.51 6.10 3.45
C PHE A 33 -2.26 6.96 3.65
N VAL A 34 -1.16 6.34 4.06
CA VAL A 34 0.15 7.00 4.23
C VAL A 34 1.07 6.56 3.10
N VAL A 35 1.91 7.46 2.60
CA VAL A 35 2.95 7.15 1.60
C VAL A 35 4.31 7.44 2.22
N VAL A 36 5.19 6.43 2.23
CA VAL A 36 6.60 6.55 2.60
C VAL A 36 7.45 6.37 1.36
N TYR A 37 8.48 7.19 1.20
CA TYR A 37 9.45 7.05 0.12
C TYR A 37 10.87 7.34 0.60
N GLU A 38 11.81 6.51 0.16
CA GLU A 38 13.22 6.51 0.59
C GLU A 38 14.12 5.95 -0.52
N LEU A 39 15.42 6.25 -0.45
CA LEU A 39 16.40 5.64 -1.35
C LEU A 39 16.84 4.26 -0.83
N ALA A 40 17.01 3.28 -1.71
CA ALA A 40 17.60 2.00 -1.34
C ALA A 40 19.04 2.20 -0.83
N GLY A 41 19.45 1.45 0.19
CA GLY A 41 20.74 1.63 0.87
C GLY A 41 21.99 1.47 -0.02
N THR A 42 21.85 0.88 -1.20
CA THR A 42 22.93 0.71 -2.19
C THR A 42 22.78 1.58 -3.44
N ALA A 43 21.69 2.34 -3.57
CA ALA A 43 21.38 3.07 -4.80
C ALA A 43 21.96 4.48 -4.82
N THR A 44 22.31 5.00 -6.00
CA THR A 44 22.82 6.36 -6.14
C THR A 44 21.72 7.42 -5.88
N PRO A 45 22.06 8.64 -5.43
CA PRO A 45 21.08 9.74 -5.30
C PRO A 45 20.32 10.02 -6.60
N LYS A 46 19.11 10.57 -6.47
CA LYS A 46 18.20 10.81 -7.59
C LYS A 46 17.62 12.22 -7.55
N GLU A 47 17.47 12.87 -8.71
CA GLU A 47 16.86 14.19 -8.85
C GLU A 47 15.42 14.11 -9.38
N GLY A 48 14.62 15.14 -9.14
CA GLY A 48 13.25 15.26 -9.68
C GLY A 48 12.30 14.13 -9.29
N VAL A 49 12.56 13.44 -8.17
CA VAL A 49 11.87 12.20 -7.78
C VAL A 49 10.41 12.47 -7.42
N ALA A 50 9.48 11.82 -8.11
CA ALA A 50 8.04 12.06 -7.97
C ALA A 50 7.20 10.81 -8.21
N ALA A 51 6.00 10.78 -7.61
CA ALA A 51 5.02 9.71 -7.81
C ALA A 51 3.63 10.25 -8.13
N ILE A 52 2.97 9.64 -9.13
CA ILE A 52 1.63 10.00 -9.60
C ILE A 52 0.76 8.74 -9.67
N SER A 53 -0.44 8.78 -9.09
CA SER A 53 -1.40 7.66 -9.11
C SER A 53 -2.18 7.53 -10.42
N ASP A 54 -2.95 6.44 -10.56
CA ASP A 54 -3.89 6.21 -11.68
C ASP A 54 -4.94 7.32 -11.89
N THR A 55 -5.18 8.16 -10.87
CA THR A 55 -6.07 9.33 -10.94
C THR A 55 -5.37 10.65 -11.25
N GLY A 56 -4.06 10.63 -11.53
CA GLY A 56 -3.24 11.82 -11.72
C GLY A 56 -2.87 12.56 -10.42
N TYR A 57 -3.23 12.01 -9.25
CA TYR A 57 -2.93 12.63 -7.96
C TYR A 57 -1.45 12.39 -7.58
N ARG A 58 -0.74 13.48 -7.27
CA ARG A 58 0.69 13.49 -6.92
C ARG A 58 0.90 13.03 -5.47
N LEU A 59 1.44 11.82 -5.28
CA LEU A 59 1.68 11.20 -3.97
C LEU A 59 2.91 11.79 -3.25
N PHE A 60 3.96 12.09 -4.01
CA PHE A 60 5.08 12.93 -3.58
C PHE A 60 5.62 13.73 -4.77
N GLY A 61 6.19 14.90 -4.48
CA GLY A 61 6.60 15.87 -5.49
C GLY A 61 8.09 15.82 -5.84
N PRO A 62 8.47 16.28 -7.06
CA PRO A 62 9.84 16.35 -7.53
C PRO A 62 10.81 16.92 -6.49
N SER A 63 11.83 16.11 -6.17
CA SER A 63 12.77 16.35 -5.08
C SER A 63 14.12 15.69 -5.36
N ILE A 64 15.17 16.08 -4.62
CA ILE A 64 16.36 15.23 -4.48
C ILE A 64 16.09 14.16 -3.43
N LEU A 65 16.35 12.90 -3.77
CA LEU A 65 16.31 11.76 -2.86
C LEU A 65 17.74 11.21 -2.67
N ASN A 66 18.19 11.06 -1.42
CA ASN A 66 19.50 10.58 -1.00
C ASN A 66 19.40 9.80 0.32
N HIS A 67 20.47 9.14 0.77
CA HIS A 67 20.43 8.34 2.01
C HIS A 67 20.23 9.18 3.30
N GLN A 68 20.32 10.51 3.21
CA GLN A 68 20.10 11.43 4.31
C GLN A 68 18.65 11.95 4.37
N ASN A 69 17.80 11.59 3.39
CA ASN A 69 16.42 12.07 3.33
C ASN A 69 15.44 11.01 2.77
N GLY A 70 14.17 11.43 2.73
CA GLY A 70 13.00 10.63 2.40
C GLY A 70 11.77 11.41 2.83
N GLY A 71 10.59 10.80 2.79
CA GLY A 71 9.38 11.48 3.26
C GLY A 71 8.25 10.55 3.67
N VAL A 72 7.34 11.11 4.47
CA VAL A 72 6.11 10.47 4.94
C VAL A 72 4.95 11.44 4.69
N ASN A 73 4.07 11.11 3.74
CA ASN A 73 2.92 11.92 3.37
C ASN A 73 1.64 11.22 3.81
N THR A 74 0.85 11.84 4.69
CA THR A 74 -0.49 11.35 5.05
C THR A 74 -1.51 11.85 4.03
N ILE A 75 -2.07 10.94 3.23
CA ILE A 75 -3.04 11.24 2.19
C ILE A 75 -4.46 11.04 2.75
N GLY A 76 -5.17 12.15 2.93
CA GLY A 76 -6.56 12.14 3.41
C GLY A 76 -7.51 11.57 2.36
N GLY A 77 -8.33 10.58 2.73
CA GLY A 77 -9.35 10.03 1.86
C GLY A 77 -10.43 11.06 1.54
N GLY A 78 -10.82 11.18 0.27
CA GLY A 78 -11.81 12.18 -0.15
C GLY A 78 -12.56 11.82 -1.43
N SER A 79 -13.52 12.66 -1.82
CA SER A 79 -14.32 12.45 -3.04
C SER A 79 -13.52 12.52 -4.35
N LYS A 80 -12.35 13.19 -4.30
CA LYS A 80 -11.37 13.33 -5.41
C LYS A 80 -10.05 12.60 -5.16
N ILE A 81 -9.90 11.91 -4.03
CA ILE A 81 -8.67 11.22 -3.64
C ILE A 81 -9.05 9.78 -3.31
N SER A 82 -8.75 8.89 -4.24
CA SER A 82 -8.89 7.44 -4.09
C SER A 82 -7.56 6.80 -3.69
N PHE A 83 -7.66 5.66 -3.02
CA PHE A 83 -6.58 4.68 -2.96
C PHE A 83 -6.11 4.31 -4.40
N PRO A 84 -4.80 4.25 -4.68
CA PRO A 84 -4.30 4.09 -6.04
C PRO A 84 -4.39 2.65 -6.54
N ARG A 85 -4.78 2.46 -7.81
CA ARG A 85 -4.64 1.17 -8.51
C ARG A 85 -3.18 0.87 -8.81
N TRP A 86 -2.51 1.83 -9.44
CA TRP A 86 -1.09 1.83 -9.78
C TRP A 86 -0.51 3.23 -9.52
N VAL A 87 0.81 3.30 -9.46
CA VAL A 87 1.59 4.52 -9.25
C VAL A 87 2.76 4.53 -10.22
N ASP A 88 2.88 5.58 -11.02
CA ASP A 88 4.08 5.86 -11.82
C ASP A 88 5.07 6.62 -10.94
N VAL A 89 6.21 5.99 -10.64
CA VAL A 89 7.33 6.60 -9.91
C VAL A 89 8.42 6.99 -10.93
N THR A 90 8.84 8.24 -10.88
CA THR A 90 9.76 8.83 -11.87
C THR A 90 10.91 9.56 -11.20
N TRP A 91 12.05 9.66 -11.91
CA TRP A 91 13.17 10.51 -11.56
C TRP A 91 13.91 11.02 -12.81
N ARG A 92 14.73 12.05 -12.62
CA ARG A 92 15.28 12.90 -13.67
C ARG A 92 16.79 13.06 -13.54
N GLU A 93 17.41 13.48 -14.65
CA GLU A 93 18.79 13.95 -14.73
C GLU A 93 18.86 15.30 -15.44
N GLY A 94 19.92 16.06 -15.16
CA GLY A 94 20.10 17.41 -15.72
C GLY A 94 19.05 18.40 -15.21
N THR A 95 18.59 18.23 -13.97
CA THR A 95 17.62 19.13 -13.36
C THR A 95 18.28 20.45 -12.95
N THR A 96 17.46 21.47 -12.66
CA THR A 96 17.94 22.81 -12.30
C THR A 96 17.61 23.12 -10.84
N PRO A 97 18.60 23.31 -9.95
CA PRO A 97 18.36 23.77 -8.59
C PRO A 97 17.51 25.05 -8.59
N GLY A 98 16.43 25.05 -7.80
CA GLY A 98 15.46 26.14 -7.75
C GLY A 98 14.22 25.97 -8.64
N SER A 99 14.28 25.21 -9.74
CA SER A 99 13.09 24.94 -10.60
C SER A 99 12.17 23.85 -10.04
N ARG A 100 12.11 23.72 -8.71
CA ARG A 100 11.46 22.62 -7.97
C ARG A 100 11.80 21.21 -8.48
N TRP A 101 12.95 21.02 -9.12
CA TRP A 101 13.37 19.74 -9.71
C TRP A 101 12.45 19.21 -10.84
N GLU A 102 11.62 20.09 -11.43
CA GLU A 102 10.67 19.73 -12.51
C GLU A 102 11.28 19.81 -13.94
N THR A 103 12.53 20.27 -14.09
CA THR A 103 13.27 20.33 -15.37
C THR A 103 14.08 19.05 -15.63
N GLY A 104 14.94 19.05 -16.67
CA GLY A 104 15.74 17.89 -17.05
C GLY A 104 14.98 16.81 -17.83
N THR A 105 15.63 15.67 -18.05
CA THR A 105 15.07 14.50 -18.75
C THR A 105 14.65 13.45 -17.74
N VAL A 106 13.50 12.80 -17.95
CA VAL A 106 13.09 11.63 -17.15
C VAL A 106 13.92 10.43 -17.59
N VAL A 107 14.72 9.86 -16.67
CA VAL A 107 15.59 8.70 -16.93
C VAL A 107 15.15 7.44 -16.20
N GLY A 108 14.37 7.59 -15.12
CA GLY A 108 13.64 6.48 -14.49
C GLY A 108 12.14 6.72 -14.57
N ASN A 109 11.40 5.69 -14.99
CA ASN A 109 9.94 5.70 -15.06
C ASN A 109 9.41 4.28 -14.84
N TYR A 110 8.87 4.04 -13.64
CA TYR A 110 8.49 2.71 -13.17
C TYR A 110 7.04 2.71 -12.70
N ARG A 111 6.19 1.99 -13.42
CA ARG A 111 4.80 1.73 -13.00
C ARG A 111 4.79 0.61 -11.97
N ILE A 112 4.24 0.91 -10.80
CA ILE A 112 4.03 -0.03 -9.71
C ILE A 112 2.54 -0.28 -9.56
N ASP A 113 2.10 -1.52 -9.76
CA ASP A 113 0.74 -1.93 -9.40
C ASP A 113 0.61 -2.01 -7.88
N VAL A 114 -0.34 -1.29 -7.29
CA VAL A 114 -0.51 -1.18 -5.84
C VAL A 114 -1.73 -1.97 -5.35
N LEU A 115 -2.91 -1.72 -5.92
CA LEU A 115 -4.15 -2.35 -5.47
C LEU A 115 -4.14 -3.88 -5.67
N SER A 116 -3.58 -4.37 -6.77
CA SER A 116 -3.50 -5.82 -7.03
C SER A 116 -2.64 -6.53 -5.96
N ARG A 117 -1.50 -5.93 -5.60
CA ARG A 117 -0.46 -6.46 -4.70
C ARG A 117 -0.80 -6.44 -3.20
N ILE A 118 -1.96 -5.91 -2.80
CA ILE A 118 -2.43 -5.90 -1.40
C ILE A 118 -3.59 -6.90 -1.24
N PRO A 119 -3.49 -7.90 -0.35
CA PRO A 119 -4.55 -8.86 -0.07
C PRO A 119 -5.84 -8.23 0.46
N ARG A 120 -6.96 -8.96 0.34
CA ARG A 120 -8.32 -8.42 0.52
C ARG A 120 -8.66 -8.15 1.99
N GLU A 121 -8.21 -9.05 2.85
CA GLU A 121 -8.25 -9.02 4.30
C GLU A 121 -7.47 -7.85 4.92
N VAL A 122 -6.40 -7.37 4.26
CA VAL A 122 -5.59 -6.26 4.77
C VAL A 122 -6.36 -4.94 4.72
N PHE A 123 -7.15 -4.71 3.67
CA PHE A 123 -8.05 -3.56 3.60
C PHE A 123 -9.10 -3.59 4.72
N ASP A 124 -9.61 -4.76 5.09
CA ASP A 124 -10.63 -4.90 6.14
C ASP A 124 -10.06 -4.83 7.55
N TYR A 125 -8.80 -5.22 7.72
CA TYR A 125 -8.03 -4.98 8.93
C TYR A 125 -7.74 -3.47 9.08
N ALA A 126 -7.26 -2.81 8.00
CA ALA A 126 -7.00 -1.37 7.99
C ALA A 126 -8.26 -0.56 8.34
N LYS A 127 -9.39 -0.79 7.66
CA LYS A 127 -10.70 -0.13 7.94
C LYS A 127 -11.13 -0.16 9.41
N LYS A 128 -10.68 -1.15 10.20
CA LYS A 128 -11.05 -1.36 11.61
C LYS A 128 -10.00 -0.88 12.61
N HIS A 129 -8.72 -0.85 12.22
CA HIS A 129 -7.60 -0.71 13.14
C HIS A 129 -6.65 0.45 12.83
N GLY A 130 -6.72 1.09 11.66
CA GLY A 130 -5.81 2.18 11.31
C GLY A 130 -5.87 2.62 9.84
N ALA A 131 -4.70 2.76 9.22
CA ALA A 131 -4.55 3.15 7.82
C ALA A 131 -3.54 2.26 7.10
N LEU A 132 -3.72 2.06 5.79
CA LEU A 132 -2.68 1.44 4.95
C LEU A 132 -1.52 2.41 4.76
N ARG A 133 -0.29 1.92 4.95
CA ARG A 133 0.95 2.60 4.57
C ARG A 133 1.50 1.96 3.32
N LEU A 134 1.75 2.76 2.28
CA LEU A 134 2.40 2.41 1.03
C LEU A 134 3.85 2.84 1.11
N GLN A 135 4.78 1.99 0.67
CA GLN A 135 6.22 2.19 0.87
C GLN A 135 6.95 1.98 -0.45
N PHE A 136 7.69 2.99 -0.90
CA PHE A 136 8.41 3.00 -2.17
C PHE A 136 9.90 3.21 -1.91
N ARG A 137 10.72 2.18 -2.15
CA ARG A 137 12.18 2.24 -2.00
C ARG A 137 12.82 2.30 -3.38
N ILE A 138 13.37 3.46 -3.73
CA ILE A 138 13.90 3.76 -5.06
C ILE A 138 15.28 3.12 -5.22
N LYS A 139 15.49 2.33 -6.29
CA LYS A 139 16.79 1.77 -6.69
C LYS A 139 17.37 2.54 -7.89
N ASP A 140 18.52 2.12 -8.40
CA ASP A 140 19.04 2.58 -9.69
C ASP A 140 18.30 1.97 -10.89
N ASP A 141 17.79 0.74 -10.72
CA ASP A 141 17.23 -0.14 -11.76
C ASP A 141 15.72 -0.37 -11.61
N GLY A 142 15.08 0.23 -10.61
CA GLY A 142 13.66 0.00 -10.30
C GLY A 142 13.17 0.69 -9.03
N VAL A 143 11.97 0.31 -8.59
CA VAL A 143 11.39 0.71 -7.30
C VAL A 143 10.82 -0.53 -6.64
N LEU A 144 11.24 -0.80 -5.41
CA LEU A 144 10.64 -1.85 -4.59
C LEU A 144 9.41 -1.27 -3.89
N PHE A 145 8.31 -2.02 -3.87
CA PHE A 145 7.06 -1.63 -3.22
C PHE A 145 6.69 -2.58 -2.08
N ALA A 146 6.20 -2.00 -0.99
CA ALA A 146 5.68 -2.71 0.15
C ALA A 146 4.55 -1.95 0.84
N TRP A 147 3.87 -2.65 1.74
CA TRP A 147 2.75 -2.13 2.51
C TRP A 147 2.76 -2.68 3.92
N ASP A 148 2.19 -1.90 4.85
CA ASP A 148 1.75 -2.38 6.16
C ASP A 148 0.51 -1.59 6.63
N VAL A 149 -0.11 -2.02 7.72
CA VAL A 149 -1.20 -1.28 8.39
C VAL A 149 -0.64 -0.55 9.61
N GLN A 150 -0.66 0.78 9.55
CA GLN A 150 -0.32 1.66 10.65
C GLN A 150 -1.52 1.81 11.60
N ILE A 151 -1.34 1.33 12.83
CA ILE A 151 -2.29 1.39 13.95
C ILE A 151 -1.84 2.51 14.89
N SER A 152 -2.77 3.34 15.38
CA SER A 152 -2.49 4.32 16.44
C SER A 152 -2.91 3.78 17.81
N GLY A 153 -2.06 3.87 18.83
CA GLY A 153 -2.38 3.45 20.19
C GLY A 153 -1.40 4.00 21.24
N GLY A 154 -1.92 4.46 22.38
CA GLY A 154 -1.07 4.96 23.48
C GLY A 154 -0.11 6.10 23.12
N GLY A 155 -0.49 6.94 22.14
CA GLY A 155 0.37 8.01 21.62
C GLY A 155 1.52 7.55 20.72
N ARG A 156 1.51 6.30 20.25
CA ARG A 156 2.51 5.71 19.34
C ARG A 156 1.84 5.06 18.13
N PHE A 157 2.64 4.80 17.10
CA PHE A 157 2.24 3.96 15.97
C PHE A 157 2.80 2.54 16.13
N TYR A 158 1.98 1.56 15.76
CA TYR A 158 2.35 0.16 15.60
C TYR A 158 2.09 -0.27 14.16
N TYR A 159 2.80 -1.28 13.69
CA TYR A 159 2.71 -1.77 12.31
C TYR A 159 2.38 -3.26 12.32
N ALA A 160 1.34 -3.64 11.56
CA ALA A 160 0.83 -4.99 11.46
C ALA A 160 0.44 -5.30 10.01
N MET A 161 0.24 -6.58 9.65
CA MET A 161 -0.15 -7.01 8.30
C MET A 161 0.77 -6.39 7.21
N HIS A 162 2.01 -6.87 7.11
CA HIS A 162 3.00 -6.36 6.15
C HIS A 162 3.13 -7.25 4.90
N GLY A 163 3.67 -6.71 3.81
CA GLY A 163 4.09 -7.48 2.63
C GLY A 163 4.72 -6.60 1.54
N GLY A 164 5.45 -7.19 0.58
CA GLY A 164 6.11 -6.45 -0.51
C GLY A 164 7.18 -7.26 -1.25
N ASP A 165 8.12 -6.57 -1.89
CA ASP A 165 9.27 -7.16 -2.64
C ASP A 165 10.51 -7.51 -1.78
N PHE A 166 10.41 -7.47 -0.44
CA PHE A 166 11.06 -6.30 0.16
C PHE A 166 12.48 -6.38 0.83
N PRO A 167 13.24 -7.49 0.99
CA PRO A 167 13.00 -8.88 1.48
C PRO A 167 13.50 -9.15 2.96
N CYS A 168 12.88 -10.04 3.75
CA CYS A 168 12.93 -10.12 5.24
C CYS A 168 14.32 -10.10 5.95
N ASP A 169 14.51 -9.19 6.93
CA ASP A 169 15.69 -9.13 7.81
C ASP A 169 15.44 -9.68 9.24
N PRO A 170 16.17 -10.71 9.72
CA PRO A 170 16.05 -11.22 11.08
C PRO A 170 16.88 -10.42 12.10
N LEU A 171 16.27 -9.44 12.77
CA LEU A 171 16.94 -8.66 13.83
C LEU A 171 17.06 -9.46 15.15
N PRO A 172 18.28 -9.76 15.66
CA PRO A 172 18.51 -10.70 16.76
C PRO A 172 18.14 -10.19 18.17
N HIS A 173 17.47 -9.04 18.27
CA HIS A 173 17.12 -8.38 19.54
C HIS A 173 15.62 -8.10 19.70
N LEU A 174 14.79 -8.57 18.76
CA LEU A 174 13.34 -8.36 18.78
C LEU A 174 12.61 -9.71 18.82
N PRO A 175 11.53 -9.84 19.62
CA PRO A 175 10.82 -11.11 19.82
C PRO A 175 10.03 -11.58 18.59
N HIS A 176 9.89 -10.71 17.59
CA HIS A 176 9.31 -10.97 16.29
C HIS A 176 10.24 -10.35 15.24
N PRO A 177 10.46 -10.98 14.07
CA PRO A 177 11.21 -10.35 13.00
C PRO A 177 10.48 -9.09 12.55
N VAL A 178 11.18 -7.96 12.53
CA VAL A 178 10.65 -6.75 11.93
C VAL A 178 10.88 -6.87 10.43
N CYS A 179 9.87 -7.42 9.76
CA CYS A 179 9.79 -7.40 8.32
C CYS A 179 9.49 -5.96 7.84
N THR A 180 10.50 -5.10 7.91
CA THR A 180 10.63 -3.87 7.11
C THR A 180 10.73 -4.17 5.61
N THR A 181 10.64 -5.45 5.24
CA THR A 181 11.19 -6.11 4.07
C THR A 181 10.56 -7.54 4.00
N GLY A 182 10.24 -8.12 2.83
CA GLY A 182 9.75 -9.53 2.70
C GLY A 182 8.65 -9.83 1.66
N PRO A 183 8.73 -10.95 0.88
CA PRO A 183 7.56 -11.54 0.24
C PRO A 183 6.62 -12.15 1.30
N LEU A 184 5.32 -12.20 1.01
CA LEU A 184 4.29 -12.46 2.02
C LEU A 184 4.33 -13.91 2.56
N GLU A 185 4.67 -14.86 1.69
CA GLU A 185 4.66 -16.29 1.92
C GLU A 185 5.74 -16.75 2.93
N GLU A 186 6.78 -15.93 3.14
CA GLU A 186 7.91 -16.22 4.03
C GLU A 186 7.73 -15.66 5.45
N ALA A 187 6.67 -14.89 5.71
CA ALA A 187 6.43 -14.29 7.01
C ALA A 187 6.03 -15.36 8.05
N PRO A 188 6.63 -15.44 9.27
CA PRO A 188 6.31 -16.49 10.25
C PRO A 188 4.87 -16.51 10.81
N TRP A 189 4.06 -15.49 10.50
CA TRP A 189 2.64 -15.41 10.83
C TRP A 189 1.73 -15.66 9.62
N PHE A 190 2.29 -15.84 8.41
CA PHE A 190 1.54 -16.14 7.19
C PHE A 190 0.81 -17.47 7.30
N ASN A 191 -0.43 -17.50 6.80
CA ASN A 191 -1.23 -18.70 6.74
C ASN A 191 -1.72 -18.92 5.29
N PRO A 192 -1.25 -19.96 4.58
CA PRO A 192 -1.60 -20.16 3.16
C PRO A 192 -3.11 -20.35 2.92
N ASN A 193 -3.87 -20.71 3.96
CA ASN A 193 -5.33 -20.84 3.87
C ASN A 193 -6.05 -19.50 3.64
N TRP A 194 -5.39 -18.35 3.80
CA TRP A 194 -5.97 -17.03 3.52
C TRP A 194 -5.97 -16.70 2.01
N VAL A 195 -4.99 -17.19 1.25
CA VAL A 195 -4.83 -16.88 -0.18
C VAL A 195 -5.66 -17.82 -1.09
N GLY A 196 -6.10 -18.97 -0.56
CA GLY A 196 -6.73 -20.04 -1.34
C GLY A 196 -7.89 -20.77 -0.64
N GLY A 197 -8.81 -20.05 -0.01
CA GLY A 197 -9.91 -20.65 0.77
C GLY A 197 -11.25 -20.80 0.04
N LYS A 198 -11.46 -21.89 -0.72
CA LYS A 198 -12.84 -22.36 -0.99
C LYS A 198 -13.44 -22.94 0.29
N ARG A 199 -14.71 -22.64 0.54
CA ARG A 199 -15.62 -23.37 1.43
C ARG A 199 -16.91 -23.62 0.68
#